data_AF-A0A3B8V900-F1
#
_entry.id   AF-A0A3B8V900-F1
#
_cell.length_a   1.000
_cell.length_b   1.000
_cell.length_c   1.000
_cell.angle_alpha   90.00
_cell.angle_beta   90.00
_cell.angle_gamma   90.00
#
_symmetry.space_group_name_H-M   'P 1'
#
loop_
_entity.id
_entity.type
_entity.pdbx_description
1 polymer ?
#
loop_
_entity_poly.entity_id
_entity_poly.type
_entity_poly.pdbx_seq_one_letter_code
_entity_poly.pdbx_strand_id
1 'polypeptide(L)'
;MRIVTNSVSSGANPWGCADYLNEKRKILQTGASVTEINGEKSSHVKTALAGENLCFIGSFNLDMRSAYLNTETALLIDCPQLNAALRAEITRYEERGVTFSLNESGKTAAAYGEKYEGRNTPFFKRIVYGVLRFVILPFRHLL
;
A
#
# COMPACT_ATOMS: atom_id res chain seq x y z
N MET A 1 -10.16 -3.88 7.00
CA MET A 1 -9.73 -3.82 5.59
C MET A 1 -8.26 -4.24 5.51
N ARG A 2 -7.85 -4.99 4.47
CA ARG A 2 -6.45 -5.37 4.24
C ARG A 2 -5.93 -4.63 3.02
N ILE A 3 -4.80 -3.95 3.16
CA ILE A 3 -4.15 -3.19 2.09
C ILE A 3 -2.78 -3.81 1.86
N VAL A 4 -2.47 -4.17 0.62
CA VAL A 4 -1.12 -4.56 0.22
C VAL A 4 -0.58 -3.48 -0.69
N THR A 5 0.59 -2.95 -0.36
CA THR A 5 1.24 -1.88 -1.13
C THR A 5 2.75 -2.09 -1.16
N ASN A 6 3.40 -1.49 -2.14
CA ASN A 6 4.85 -1.44 -2.17
C ASN A 6 5.37 -0.72 -0.92
N SER A 7 6.44 -1.26 -0.34
CA SER A 7 7.12 -0.54 0.72
C SER A 7 7.71 0.77 0.18
N VAL A 8 7.98 1.71 1.09
CA VAL A 8 8.66 2.96 0.77
C VAL A 8 10.08 2.72 0.21
N SER A 9 10.68 1.56 0.50
CA SER A 9 12.01 1.19 0.03
C SER A 9 12.01 0.80 -1.46
N SER A 10 10.97 0.08 -1.89
CA SER A 10 10.77 -0.44 -3.26
C SER A 10 9.85 0.44 -4.13
N GLY A 11 9.11 1.37 -3.52
CA GLY A 11 8.22 2.29 -4.20
C GLY A 11 8.93 3.22 -5.18
N ALA A 12 8.36 3.33 -6.39
CA ALA A 12 8.92 4.15 -7.47
C ALA A 12 8.41 5.61 -7.45
N ASN A 13 7.28 5.89 -6.77
CA ASN A 13 6.72 7.24 -6.66
C ASN A 13 7.14 7.90 -5.33
N PRO A 14 8.12 8.83 -5.32
CA PRO A 14 8.61 9.41 -4.08
C PRO A 14 7.59 10.31 -3.38
N TRP A 15 6.68 10.94 -4.13
CA TRP A 15 5.64 11.82 -3.60
C TRP A 15 4.57 11.02 -2.85
N GLY A 16 4.06 9.95 -3.49
CA GLY A 16 3.09 9.04 -2.87
C GLY A 16 3.68 8.32 -1.66
N CYS A 17 4.96 7.94 -1.70
CA CYS A 17 5.65 7.35 -0.54
C CYS A 17 5.73 8.33 0.64
N ALA A 18 6.02 9.61 0.38
CA ALA A 18 6.09 10.62 1.43
C ALA A 18 4.70 10.89 2.05
N ASP A 19 3.63 10.98 1.25
CA ASP A 19 2.27 11.15 1.77
C ASP A 19 1.81 9.92 2.55
N TYR A 20 2.06 8.72 2.03
CA TYR A 20 1.79 7.49 2.75
C TYR A 20 2.51 7.45 4.11
N LEU A 21 3.77 7.87 4.21
CA LEU A 21 4.47 7.96 5.50
C LEU A 21 3.82 8.96 6.48
N ASN A 22 3.26 10.05 5.98
CA ASN A 22 2.54 11.02 6.80
C ASN A 22 1.20 10.44 7.32
N GLU A 23 0.51 9.69 6.49
CA GLU A 23 -0.86 9.25 6.75
C GLU A 23 -0.96 7.82 7.27
N LYS A 24 0.13 7.03 7.24
CA LYS A 24 0.15 5.62 7.66
C LYS A 24 -0.54 5.41 9.01
N ARG A 25 -0.26 6.25 10.00
CA ARG A 25 -0.91 6.14 11.32
C ARG A 25 -2.43 6.32 11.24
N LYS A 26 -2.91 7.30 10.47
CA LYS A 26 -4.35 7.56 10.28
C LYS A 26 -5.02 6.42 9.54
N ILE A 27 -4.36 5.86 8.53
CA ILE A 27 -4.83 4.67 7.81
C ILE A 27 -5.02 3.51 8.80
N LEU A 28 -4.02 3.23 9.64
CA LEU A 28 -4.09 2.17 10.64
C LEU A 28 -5.19 2.43 11.70
N GLN A 29 -5.45 3.69 12.04
CA GLN A 29 -6.54 4.08 12.95
C GLN A 29 -7.94 3.77 12.41
N THR A 30 -8.10 3.56 11.10
CA THR A 30 -9.38 3.09 10.52
C THR A 30 -9.68 1.62 10.81
N GLY A 31 -8.76 0.89 11.45
CA GLY A 31 -8.82 -0.57 11.60
C GLY A 31 -8.34 -1.32 10.36
N ALA A 32 -7.76 -0.62 9.38
CA ALA A 32 -7.07 -1.25 8.26
C ALA A 32 -5.71 -1.82 8.70
N SER A 33 -5.32 -2.95 8.12
CA SER A 33 -3.94 -3.42 8.13
C SER A 33 -3.27 -3.09 6.81
N VAL A 34 -1.97 -2.76 6.87
CA VAL A 34 -1.17 -2.42 5.69
C VAL A 34 0.04 -3.33 5.61
N THR A 35 0.11 -4.15 4.57
CA THR A 35 1.26 -4.97 4.23
C THR A 35 2.15 -4.22 3.25
N GLU A 36 3.38 -3.97 3.65
CA GLU A 36 4.42 -3.37 2.81
C GLU A 36 5.30 -4.47 2.19
N ILE A 37 5.32 -4.56 0.86
CA ILE A 37 6.13 -5.53 0.13
C ILE A 37 7.46 -4.97 -0.35
N ASN A 38 8.52 -5.73 -0.14
CA ASN A 38 9.87 -5.43 -0.60
C ASN A 38 10.22 -6.28 -1.84
N GLY A 39 9.58 -6.00 -2.97
CA GLY A 39 9.91 -6.65 -4.25
C GLY A 39 11.16 -6.04 -4.91
N GLU A 40 11.82 -6.80 -5.80
CA GLU A 40 12.81 -6.25 -6.74
C GLU A 40 12.20 -5.29 -7.75
N LYS A 41 10.94 -5.55 -8.12
CA LYS A 41 10.13 -4.67 -8.96
C LYS A 41 8.94 -4.19 -8.17
N SER A 42 8.60 -2.92 -8.37
CA SER A 42 7.39 -2.31 -7.80
C SER A 42 6.16 -2.99 -8.41
N SER A 43 5.21 -3.38 -7.58
CA SER A 43 3.91 -3.86 -8.07
C SER A 43 3.12 -2.67 -8.63
N HIS A 44 2.70 -2.78 -9.89
CA HIS A 44 1.80 -1.82 -10.54
C HIS A 44 0.32 -2.23 -10.45
N VAL A 45 0.04 -3.38 -9.82
CA VAL A 45 -1.31 -3.93 -9.69
C VAL A 45 -2.17 -3.03 -8.81
N LYS A 46 -3.40 -2.79 -9.27
CA LYS A 46 -4.39 -1.97 -8.59
C LYS A 46 -5.70 -2.72 -8.60
N THR A 47 -5.88 -3.46 -7.52
CA THR A 47 -6.98 -4.39 -7.37
C THR A 47 -7.61 -4.23 -6.00
N ALA A 48 -8.93 -4.25 -5.94
CA ALA A 48 -9.69 -4.37 -4.71
C ALA A 48 -10.61 -5.58 -4.79
N LEU A 49 -10.70 -6.35 -3.71
CA LEU A 49 -11.53 -7.55 -3.63
C LEU A 49 -12.60 -7.35 -2.56
N ALA A 50 -13.85 -7.65 -2.89
CA ALA A 50 -14.98 -7.54 -1.97
C ALA A 50 -15.80 -8.84 -1.98
N GLY A 51 -16.24 -9.28 -0.80
CA GLY A 51 -16.89 -10.59 -0.65
C GLY A 51 -16.04 -11.74 -1.19
N GLU A 52 -16.68 -12.80 -1.66
CA GLU A 52 -16.00 -14.00 -2.19
C GLU A 52 -15.92 -14.02 -3.73
N ASN A 53 -16.52 -13.03 -4.40
CA ASN A 53 -16.74 -13.04 -5.85
C ASN A 53 -16.35 -11.74 -6.57
N LEU A 54 -16.43 -10.56 -5.93
CA LEU A 54 -16.21 -9.28 -6.61
C LEU A 54 -14.74 -8.90 -6.67
N CYS A 55 -14.26 -8.58 -7.87
CA CYS A 55 -12.92 -8.07 -8.14
C CYS A 55 -13.03 -6.73 -8.88
N PHE A 56 -12.35 -5.71 -8.38
CA PHE A 56 -12.16 -4.44 -9.07
C PHE A 56 -10.71 -4.41 -9.55
N ILE A 57 -10.49 -4.23 -10.85
CA ILE A 57 -9.14 -4.09 -11.43
C ILE A 57 -9.13 -2.80 -12.24
N GLY A 58 -8.16 -1.91 -11.98
CA GLY A 58 -8.20 -0.58 -12.59
C GLY A 58 -6.89 0.18 -12.59
N SER A 59 -7.01 1.50 -12.77
CA SER A 59 -5.89 2.44 -12.81
C SER A 59 -5.70 3.25 -11.52
N PHE A 60 -6.65 3.14 -10.57
CA PHE A 60 -6.68 3.90 -9.33
C PHE A 60 -5.52 3.58 -8.38
N ASN A 61 -4.63 4.55 -8.13
CA ASN A 61 -3.68 4.48 -7.02
C ASN A 61 -4.37 4.97 -5.74
N LEU A 62 -3.99 4.43 -4.57
CA LEU A 62 -4.50 4.92 -3.29
C LEU A 62 -3.84 6.26 -2.88
N ASP A 63 -4.03 7.31 -3.69
CA ASP A 63 -3.52 8.69 -3.51
C ASP A 63 -4.58 9.76 -3.83
N MET A 64 -4.31 11.02 -3.47
CA MET A 64 -5.27 12.13 -3.64
C MET A 64 -5.48 12.46 -5.11
N ARG A 65 -4.44 12.37 -5.94
CA ARG A 65 -4.53 12.66 -7.37
C ARG A 65 -5.44 11.67 -8.09
N SER A 66 -5.36 10.38 -7.79
CA SER A 66 -6.31 9.39 -8.33
C SER A 66 -7.74 9.63 -7.83
N ALA A 67 -7.90 10.12 -6.59
CA ALA A 67 -9.21 10.39 -6.01
C ALA A 67 -9.89 11.67 -6.55
N TYR A 68 -9.13 12.72 -6.83
CA TYR A 68 -9.68 14.06 -7.08
C TYR A 68 -9.34 14.67 -8.44
N LEU A 69 -8.29 14.21 -9.11
CA LEU A 69 -7.76 14.88 -10.31
C LEU A 69 -7.74 14.00 -11.55
N ASN A 70 -7.34 12.73 -11.41
CA ASN A 70 -7.26 11.82 -12.54
C ASN A 70 -8.65 11.31 -12.91
N THR A 71 -8.83 11.07 -14.21
CA THR A 71 -9.87 10.15 -14.67
C THR A 71 -9.36 8.73 -14.53
N GLU A 72 -9.91 8.00 -13.57
CA GLU A 72 -9.56 6.61 -13.30
C GLU A 72 -10.60 5.67 -13.91
N THR A 73 -10.17 4.45 -14.27
CA THR A 73 -11.06 3.41 -14.78
C THR A 73 -10.92 2.15 -13.94
N ALA A 74 -12.03 1.43 -13.76
CA ALA A 74 -12.05 0.15 -13.07
C ALA A 74 -13.03 -0.80 -13.76
N LEU A 75 -12.60 -2.05 -13.93
CA LEU A 75 -13.45 -3.15 -14.33
C LEU A 75 -13.93 -3.88 -13.08
N LEU A 76 -15.25 -3.93 -12.88
CA LEU A 76 -15.89 -4.78 -11.89
C LEU A 76 -16.16 -6.16 -12.50
N ILE A 77 -15.61 -7.19 -11.89
CA ILE A 77 -15.74 -8.58 -12.32
C ILE A 77 -16.38 -9.37 -11.18
N ASP A 78 -17.53 -9.98 -11.44
CA ASP A 78 -18.14 -10.96 -10.55
C ASP A 78 -17.66 -12.36 -10.96
N CYS A 79 -16.64 -12.87 -10.28
CA CYS A 79 -16.04 -14.17 -10.56
C CYS A 79 -15.34 -14.73 -9.31
N PRO A 80 -15.95 -15.72 -8.62
CA PRO A 80 -15.36 -16.36 -7.46
C PRO A 80 -13.97 -16.96 -7.71
N GLN A 81 -13.75 -17.55 -8.89
CA GLN A 81 -12.48 -18.19 -9.25
C GLN A 81 -11.35 -17.16 -9.39
N LEU A 82 -11.63 -16.03 -10.04
CA LEU A 82 -10.68 -14.92 -10.15
C LEU A 82 -10.39 -14.29 -8.78
N ASN A 83 -11.44 -14.10 -7.96
CA ASN A 83 -11.30 -13.57 -6.62
C ASN A 83 -10.38 -14.45 -5.77
N ALA A 84 -10.61 -15.76 -5.77
CA ALA A 84 -9.78 -16.74 -5.08
C ALA A 84 -8.32 -16.72 -5.57
N ALA A 85 -8.09 -16.65 -6.88
CA ALA A 85 -6.74 -16.56 -7.45
C ALA A 85 -6.01 -15.28 -7.02
N LEU A 86 -6.68 -14.13 -7.05
CA LEU A 86 -6.11 -12.85 -6.61
C LEU A 86 -5.84 -12.84 -5.10
N ARG A 87 -6.70 -13.47 -4.29
CA ARG A 87 -6.47 -13.66 -2.85
C ARG A 87 -5.23 -14.50 -2.57
N ALA A 88 -5.04 -15.59 -3.32
CA ALA A 88 -3.85 -16.42 -3.18
C ALA A 88 -2.57 -15.63 -3.48
N GLU A 89 -2.61 -14.74 -4.48
CA GLU A 89 -1.47 -13.87 -4.79
C GLU A 89 -1.24 -12.80 -3.71
N ILE A 90 -2.30 -12.21 -3.14
CA ILE A 90 -2.22 -11.32 -1.98
C ILE A 90 -1.55 -12.02 -0.78
N THR A 91 -1.92 -13.27 -0.49
CA THR A 91 -1.27 -14.05 0.59
C THR A 91 0.22 -14.25 0.31
N ARG A 92 0.60 -14.54 -0.94
CA ARG A 92 2.02 -14.67 -1.33
C ARG A 92 2.82 -13.37 -1.18
N TYR A 93 2.16 -12.22 -1.31
CA TYR A 93 2.76 -10.92 -1.03
C TYR A 93 2.94 -10.70 0.47
N GLU A 94 1.96 -11.07 1.28
CA GLU A 94 2.04 -10.99 2.74
C GLU A 94 3.13 -11.88 3.34
N GLU A 95 3.31 -13.10 2.81
CA GLU A 95 4.42 -13.99 3.20
C GLU A 95 5.80 -13.35 3.01
N ARG A 96 5.94 -12.40 2.09
CA ARG A 96 7.20 -11.71 1.76
C ARG A 96 7.26 -10.27 2.28
N GLY A 97 6.21 -9.81 2.94
CA GLY A 97 6.04 -8.43 3.37
C GLY A 97 6.11 -8.22 4.88
N VAL A 98 5.89 -6.98 5.30
CA VAL A 98 5.68 -6.61 6.70
C VAL A 98 4.28 -6.04 6.84
N THR A 99 3.45 -6.67 7.66
CA THR A 99 2.09 -6.23 7.93
C THR A 99 2.05 -5.36 9.17
N PHE A 100 1.55 -4.13 9.01
CA PHE A 100 1.35 -3.17 10.08
C PHE A 100 -0.13 -3.10 10.47
N SER A 101 -0.40 -3.08 11.76
CA SER A 101 -1.72 -2.90 12.36
C SER A 101 -1.61 -2.10 13.65
N LEU A 102 -2.73 -1.67 14.22
CA LEU A 102 -2.75 -1.19 15.60
C LEU A 102 -3.04 -2.37 16.54
N ASN A 103 -2.29 -2.46 17.63
CA ASN A 103 -2.60 -3.37 18.72
C ASN A 103 -3.67 -2.79 19.66
N GLU A 104 -4.12 -3.57 20.65
CA GLU A 104 -5.12 -3.15 21.65
C GLU A 104 -4.71 -1.89 22.42
N SER A 105 -3.40 -1.62 22.53
CA SER A 105 -2.86 -0.40 23.18
C SER A 105 -2.76 0.83 22.24
N GLY A 106 -3.22 0.73 20.99
CA GLY A 106 -3.15 1.82 20.01
C GLY A 106 -1.74 2.10 19.46
N LYS A 107 -0.79 1.20 19.70
CA LYS A 107 0.57 1.25 19.14
C LYS A 107 0.63 0.47 17.84
N THR A 108 1.48 0.92 16.92
CA THR A 108 1.72 0.20 15.67
C THR A 108 2.47 -1.09 15.96
N ALA A 109 1.84 -2.22 15.66
CA ALA A 109 2.46 -3.54 15.65
C ALA A 109 2.93 -3.88 14.23
N ALA A 110 4.02 -4.64 14.14
CA ALA A 110 4.55 -5.16 12.88
C ALA A 110 4.62 -6.68 12.95
N ALA A 111 4.03 -7.35 11.97
CA ALA A 111 4.12 -8.79 11.77
C ALA A 111 4.89 -9.07 10.47
N TYR A 112 5.95 -9.87 10.57
CA TYR A 112 6.81 -10.21 9.44
C TYR A 112 6.30 -11.49 8.78
N GLY A 113 6.21 -11.50 7.46
CA GLY A 113 5.89 -12.71 6.70
C GLY A 113 7.01 -13.75 6.82
N GLU A 114 6.64 -15.03 6.70
CA GLU A 114 7.57 -16.17 6.88
C GLU A 114 8.77 -16.15 5.91
N LYS A 115 8.60 -15.55 4.73
CA LYS A 115 9.61 -15.44 3.66
C LYS A 115 10.16 -14.02 3.55
N TYR A 116 10.13 -13.24 4.63
CA TYR A 116 10.62 -11.87 4.63
C TYR A 116 12.16 -11.81 4.63
N GLU A 117 12.75 -11.32 3.55
CA GLU A 117 14.21 -11.28 3.36
C GLU A 117 14.88 -9.98 3.85
N GLY A 118 14.15 -9.08 4.52
CA GLY A 118 14.77 -7.92 5.19
C GLY A 118 15.52 -6.97 4.25
N ARG A 119 14.81 -6.21 3.42
CA ARG A 119 15.43 -5.12 2.64
C ARG A 119 15.43 -3.81 3.44
N ASN A 120 16.61 -3.36 3.82
CA ASN A 120 16.78 -2.05 4.44
C ASN A 120 16.61 -0.94 3.40
N THR A 121 15.90 0.12 3.79
CA THR A 121 15.82 1.33 2.97
C THR A 121 17.19 2.01 2.95
N PRO A 122 17.75 2.32 1.77
CA PRO A 122 19.01 3.04 1.66
C PRO A 122 18.98 4.34 2.48
N PHE A 123 20.07 4.65 3.19
CA PHE A 123 20.15 5.80 4.07
C PHE A 123 19.75 7.11 3.38
N PHE A 124 20.24 7.33 2.16
CA PHE A 124 19.91 8.51 1.36
C PHE A 124 18.40 8.64 1.10
N LYS A 125 17.70 7.54 0.78
CA LYS A 125 16.24 7.56 0.61
C LYS A 125 15.51 7.99 1.88
N ARG A 126 15.99 7.59 3.07
CA ARG A 126 15.39 8.01 4.35
C ARG A 126 15.49 9.52 4.56
N ILE A 127 16.62 10.12 4.21
CA ILE A 127 16.80 11.59 4.28
C ILE A 127 15.85 12.29 3.31
N VAL A 128 15.83 11.85 2.05
CA VAL A 128 14.96 12.41 1.00
C VAL A 128 13.50 12.38 1.45
N TYR A 129 13.01 11.24 1.94
CA TYR A 129 11.65 11.15 2.45
C TYR A 129 11.41 11.99 3.70
N GLY A 130 12.42 12.14 4.57
CA GLY A 130 12.34 13.05 5.72
C GLY A 130 12.04 14.48 5.31
N VAL A 131 12.69 14.99 4.26
CA VAL A 131 12.46 16.34 3.70
C VAL A 131 11.13 16.40 2.95
N LEU A 132 10.89 15.45 2.04
CA LEU A 132 9.69 15.43 1.20
C LEU A 132 8.40 15.48 2.01
N ARG A 133 8.35 14.78 3.15
CA ARG A 133 7.19 14.76 4.05
C ARG A 133 6.70 16.15 4.48
N PHE A 134 7.57 17.16 4.50
CA PHE A 134 7.19 18.54 4.80
C PHE A 134 6.93 19.36 3.53
N VAL A 135 7.76 19.18 2.51
CA VAL A 135 7.65 19.89 1.22
C VAL A 135 6.31 19.61 0.53
N ILE A 136 5.77 18.39 0.68
CA ILE A 136 4.51 18.04 0.03
C ILE A 136 3.28 18.67 0.66
N LEU A 137 3.33 19.14 1.92
CA LEU A 137 2.13 19.56 2.65
C LEU A 137 1.32 20.66 1.95
N PRO A 138 1.94 21.74 1.40
CA PRO A 138 1.19 22.79 0.70
C PRO A 138 0.51 22.30 -0.58
N PHE A 139 1.10 21.31 -1.24
CA PHE A 139 0.65 20.81 -2.55
C PHE A 139 0.04 19.41 -2.47
N ARG A 140 -0.22 18.89 -1.27
CA ARG A 140 -0.68 17.52 -1.04
C ARG A 140 -1.97 17.20 -1.80
N HIS A 141 -2.84 18.19 -1.95
CA HIS A 141 -4.09 18.06 -2.71
C HIS A 141 -3.87 17.75 -4.21
N LEU A 142 -2.65 17.93 -4.73
CA LEU A 142 -2.28 17.63 -6.11
C LEU A 142 -1.61 16.25 -6.28
N LEU A 143 -1.32 15.53 -5.19
CA LEU A 143 -0.46 14.33 -5.17
C LEU A 143 -1.17 13.00 -5.25
#